data_AF-A0A920VTJ2-F1
#
_entry.id   AF-A0A920VTJ2-F1
#
_cell.length_a   1.000
_cell.length_b   1.000
_cell.length_c   1.000
_cell.angle_alpha   90.00
_cell.angle_beta   90.00
_cell.angle_gamma   90.00
#
_symmetry.space_group_name_H-M   'P 1'
#
loop_
_entity.id
_entity.type
_entity.pdbx_description
1 polymer ?
#
loop_
_entity_poly.entity_id
_entity_poly.type
_entity_poly.pdbx_seq_one_letter_code
_entity_poly.pdbx_strand_id
1 'polypeptide(L)'
;MSCLCPQAVKTAMTAGGPGVAGIDGMIEPEEAAEDVLDAIEKDRFLVTPHAEVLEYVKRKGTDRDRWISGMQRLHGRFEEMIPD
;
A
#
# COMPACT_ATOMS: atom_id res chain seq x y z
N MET A 1 19.33 -9.91 3.07
CA MET A 1 18.82 -8.53 3.24
C MET A 1 17.46 -8.47 2.58
N SER A 2 16.45 -7.92 3.24
CA SER A 2 15.09 -7.79 2.72
C SER A 2 14.58 -6.36 2.90
N CYS A 3 13.67 -5.92 2.03
CA CYS A 3 13.07 -4.60 1.97
C CYS A 3 11.55 -4.74 2.04
N LEU A 4 10.97 -4.26 3.14
CA LEU A 4 9.53 -4.22 3.36
C LEU A 4 8.91 -3.00 2.67
N CYS A 5 7.91 -3.22 1.82
CA CYS A 5 7.19 -2.18 1.09
C CYS A 5 5.66 -2.38 1.23
N PRO A 6 5.08 -2.05 2.40
CA PRO A 6 3.66 -2.25 2.67
C PRO A 6 2.83 -1.05 2.18
N GLN A 7 1.52 -1.25 2.06
CA GLN A 7 0.51 -0.20 1.92
C GLN A 7 0.05 0.25 3.32
N ALA A 8 -1.25 0.22 3.63
CA ALA A 8 -1.76 0.67 4.93
C ALA A 8 -1.71 -0.46 5.98
N VAL A 9 -1.07 -0.17 7.11
CA VAL A 9 -0.89 -1.08 8.24
C VAL A 9 -1.41 -0.39 9.50
N LYS A 10 -2.20 -1.09 10.33
CA LYS A 10 -2.83 -0.53 11.54
C LYS A 10 -1.81 -0.25 12.64
N THR A 11 -1.14 0.90 12.52
CA THR A 11 -0.14 1.37 13.48
C THR A 11 -0.48 2.78 13.97
N ALA A 12 0.31 3.30 14.91
CA ALA A 12 0.19 4.70 15.32
C ALA A 12 0.36 5.70 14.15
N MET A 13 1.11 5.34 13.09
CA MET A 13 1.30 6.21 11.91
C MET A 13 0.00 6.43 11.12
N THR A 14 -0.94 5.49 11.18
CA THR A 14 -2.21 5.54 10.46
C THR A 14 -3.41 5.85 11.37
N ALA A 15 -3.18 6.09 12.66
CA ALA A 15 -4.24 6.30 13.64
C ALA A 15 -5.11 7.54 13.36
N GLY A 16 -4.54 8.54 12.68
CA GLY A 16 -5.26 9.74 12.20
C GLY A 16 -6.01 9.54 10.88
N GLY A 17 -6.05 8.30 10.36
CA GLY A 17 -6.62 7.95 9.07
C GLY A 17 -5.55 7.42 8.11
N PRO A 18 -5.79 6.30 7.41
CA PRO A 18 -4.81 5.70 6.50
C PRO A 18 -4.63 6.48 5.18
N GLY A 19 -5.39 7.55 4.98
CA GLY A 19 -5.43 8.27 3.71
C GLY A 19 -5.89 7.39 2.56
N VAL A 20 -5.52 7.78 1.34
CA VAL A 20 -5.76 7.01 0.11
C VAL A 20 -5.13 5.60 0.16
N ALA A 21 -4.09 5.38 0.98
CA ALA A 21 -3.48 4.07 1.14
C ALA A 21 -4.41 3.05 1.82
N GLY A 22 -5.46 3.48 2.53
CA GLY A 22 -6.41 2.55 3.17
C GLY A 22 -7.54 2.04 2.27
N ILE A 23 -7.59 2.44 0.99
CA ILE A 23 -8.73 2.14 0.11
C ILE A 23 -8.93 0.64 -0.11
N ASP A 24 -7.85 -0.12 -0.16
CA ASP A 24 -7.88 -1.59 -0.32
C ASP A 24 -7.91 -2.32 1.03
N GLY A 25 -8.15 -1.57 2.11
CA GLY A 25 -8.13 -2.07 3.47
C GLY A 25 -6.79 -1.82 4.17
N MET A 26 -6.72 -2.28 5.41
CA MET A 26 -5.53 -2.21 6.24
C MET A 26 -5.25 -3.59 6.82
N ILE A 27 -3.98 -3.98 6.82
CA ILE A 27 -3.51 -5.19 7.51
C ILE A 27 -3.08 -4.86 8.94
N GLU A 28 -3.11 -5.87 9.80
CA GLU A 28 -2.49 -5.79 11.12
C GLU A 28 -0.95 -5.80 11.01
N PRO A 29 -0.22 -5.20 11.97
CA PRO A 29 1.23 -5.23 11.97
C PRO A 29 1.82 -6.65 12.05
N GLU A 30 1.11 -7.59 12.69
CA GLU A 30 1.49 -8.99 12.76
C GLU A 30 1.55 -9.63 11.37
N GLU A 31 0.58 -9.35 10.50
CA GLU A 31 0.55 -9.85 9.12
C GLU A 31 1.77 -9.35 8.32
N ALA A 32 2.10 -8.06 8.45
CA ALA A 32 3.29 -7.50 7.81
C ALA A 32 4.60 -8.12 8.34
N ALA A 33 4.65 -8.46 9.63
CA ALA A 33 5.81 -9.10 10.24
C ALA A 33 5.98 -10.56 9.78
N GLU A 34 4.89 -11.31 9.67
CA GLU A 34 4.89 -12.69 9.15
C GLU A 34 5.47 -12.76 7.74
N ASP A 35 5.09 -11.84 6.84
CA ASP A 35 5.63 -11.80 5.48
C ASP A 35 7.11 -11.44 5.41
N VAL A 36 7.61 -10.63 6.36
CA VAL A 36 9.04 -10.33 6.48
C VAL A 36 9.81 -11.57 6.91
N LEU A 37 9.30 -12.31 7.91
CA LEU A 37 9.92 -13.56 8.36
C LEU A 37 9.97 -14.58 7.23
N ASP A 38 8.85 -14.77 6.53
CA ASP A 38 8.77 -15.63 5.34
C ASP A 38 9.78 -15.23 4.26
N ALA A 39 9.94 -13.92 4.02
CA ALA A 39 10.91 -13.43 3.05
C ALA A 39 12.36 -13.67 3.46
N ILE A 40 12.68 -13.57 4.75
CA ILE A 40 14.02 -13.87 5.28
C ILE A 40 14.33 -15.36 5.10
N GLU A 41 13.39 -16.24 5.47
CA GLU A 41 13.55 -17.69 5.32
C GLU A 41 13.74 -18.12 3.85
N LYS A 42 13.10 -17.40 2.91
CA LYS A 42 13.14 -17.69 1.47
C LYS A 42 14.18 -16.87 0.70
N ASP A 43 15.06 -16.13 1.37
CA ASP A 43 16.05 -15.23 0.77
C ASP A 43 15.44 -14.24 -0.26
N ARG A 44 14.20 -13.79 -0.02
CA ARG A 44 13.49 -12.84 -0.87
C ARG A 44 13.80 -11.41 -0.46
N PHE A 45 14.29 -10.62 -1.42
CA PHE A 45 14.61 -9.21 -1.19
C PHE A 45 13.36 -8.34 -1.02
N LEU A 46 12.43 -8.35 -1.99
CA LEU A 46 11.26 -7.46 -1.97
C LEU A 46 10.07 -8.12 -1.26
N VAL A 47 9.54 -7.46 -0.23
CA VAL A 47 8.39 -7.93 0.56
C VAL A 47 7.23 -6.96 0.35
N THR A 48 6.14 -7.45 -0.24
CA THR A 48 4.91 -6.69 -0.48
C THR A 48 3.72 -7.43 0.14
N PRO A 49 3.41 -7.16 1.43
CA PRO A 49 2.33 -7.87 2.12
C PRO A 49 0.95 -7.68 1.49
N HIS A 50 0.78 -6.55 0.83
CA HIS A 50 -0.37 -6.19 0.03
C HIS A 50 -0.18 -6.67 -1.41
N ALA A 51 -0.96 -7.67 -1.84
CA ALA A 51 -0.82 -8.30 -3.15
C ALA A 51 -1.00 -7.31 -4.32
N GLU A 52 -1.79 -6.27 -4.11
CA GLU A 52 -2.10 -5.20 -5.05
C GLU A 52 -0.93 -4.25 -5.34
N VAL A 53 0.05 -4.14 -4.43
CA VAL A 53 1.16 -3.17 -4.54
C VAL A 53 1.97 -3.38 -5.82
N LEU A 54 2.26 -4.64 -6.18
CA LEU A 54 3.02 -4.93 -7.40
C LEU A 54 2.25 -4.54 -8.67
N GLU A 55 0.94 -4.72 -8.68
CA GLU A 55 0.09 -4.28 -9.79
C GLU A 55 0.06 -2.75 -9.88
N TYR A 56 0.06 -2.04 -8.74
CA TYR A 56 0.14 -0.57 -8.73
C TYR A 56 1.48 -0.05 -9.23
N VAL A 57 2.58 -0.66 -8.81
CA VAL A 57 3.92 -0.34 -9.33
C VAL A 57 3.97 -0.55 -10.84
N LYS A 58 3.43 -1.67 -11.33
CA LYS A 58 3.35 -1.97 -12.76
C LYS A 58 2.53 -0.92 -13.52
N ARG A 59 1.32 -0.59 -13.07
CA ARG A 59 0.46 0.44 -13.69
C ARG A 59 1.15 1.80 -13.75
N LYS A 60 1.80 2.22 -12.66
CA LYS A 60 2.57 3.48 -12.58
C LYS A 60 3.76 3.49 -13.54
N GLY A 61 4.37 2.33 -13.80
CA GLY A 61 5.50 2.17 -14.70
C GLY A 61 5.12 2.10 -16.17
N THR A 62 3.98 1.50 -16.51
CA THR A 62 3.55 1.28 -17.91
C THR A 62 2.96 2.54 -18.56
N ASP A 63 2.17 3.34 -17.83
CA ASP A 63 1.53 4.54 -18.35
C ASP A 63 1.40 5.59 -17.26
N ARG A 64 2.32 6.57 -17.28
CA ARG A 64 2.43 7.56 -16.22
C ARG A 64 1.30 8.58 -16.23
N ASP A 65 0.90 9.06 -17.40
CA ASP A 65 -0.15 10.10 -17.53
C ASP A 65 -1.52 9.54 -17.13
N ARG A 66 -1.81 8.30 -17.53
CA ARG A 66 -3.00 7.58 -17.09
C ARG A 66 -2.99 7.35 -15.58
N TRP A 67 -1.84 6.98 -15.01
CA TRP A 67 -1.70 6.81 -13.56
C TRP A 67 -1.97 8.12 -12.81
N ILE A 68 -1.36 9.24 -13.22
CA ILE A 68 -1.58 10.57 -12.60
C ILE A 68 -3.07 10.94 -12.64
N SER A 69 -3.70 10.80 -13.81
CA SER A 69 -5.13 11.09 -13.97
C SER A 69 -6.00 10.21 -13.06
N GLY A 70 -5.62 8.94 -12.89
CA GLY A 70 -6.28 8.01 -11.96
C GLY A 70 -6.13 8.44 -10.50
N MET A 71 -4.93 8.86 -10.09
CA MET A 71 -4.67 9.32 -8.72
C MET A 71 -5.45 10.59 -8.36
N GLN A 72 -5.59 11.53 -9.30
CA GLN A 72 -6.41 12.74 -9.09
C GLN A 72 -7.89 12.39 -8.84
N ARG A 73 -8.44 11.45 -9.62
CA ARG A 73 -9.81 10.96 -9.42
C ARG A 73 -9.98 10.24 -8.09
N LEU A 74 -8.99 9.43 -7.70
CA LEU A 74 -9.00 8.69 -6.45
C LEU A 74 -8.96 9.64 -5.24
N HIS A 75 -8.16 10.70 -5.33
CA HIS A 75 -8.08 11.73 -4.30
C HIS A 75 -9.42 12.48 -4.13
N GLY A 76 -10.04 12.92 -5.22
CA GLY A 76 -11.36 13.59 -5.12
C GLY A 76 -12.44 12.70 -4.48
N ARG A 77 -12.45 11.41 -4.80
CA ARG A 77 -13.36 10.44 -4.13
C ARG A 77 -13.06 10.28 -2.64
N PHE A 78 -11.79 10.35 -2.25
CA PHE A 78 -11.40 10.24 -0.85
C PHE A 78 -11.81 11.49 -0.05
N GLU A 79 -11.68 12.68 -0.63
CA GLU A 79 -12.19 13.93 -0.05
C GLU A 79 -13.71 13.89 0.16
N GLU A 80 -14.48 13.33 -0.79
CA GLU A 80 -15.92 13.13 -0.62
C GLU A 80 -16.28 12.18 0.54
N MET A 81 -15.41 11.22 0.85
CA MET A 81 -15.62 10.23 1.92
C MET A 81 -15.31 10.75 3.32
N ILE A 82 -14.55 11.84 3.44
CA ILE A 82 -14.20 12.49 4.71
C ILE A 82 -14.54 13.99 4.60
N PRO A 83 -15.83 14.37 4.73
CA PRO A 83 -16.21 15.79 4.77
C PRO A 83 -15.63 16.47 6.01
N ASP A 84 -15.33 17.77 5.89
CA ASP A 84 -14.83 18.65 6.98
C ASP A 84 -15.65 18.56 8.28
#